data_AF-A0A9E2ZY10-F1
#
_entry.id   AF-A0A9E2ZY10-F1
#
_cell.length_a   1.000
_cell.length_b   1.000
_cell.length_c   1.000
_cell.angle_alpha   90.00
_cell.angle_beta   90.00
_cell.angle_gamma   90.00
#
_symmetry.space_group_name_H-M   'P 1'
#
loop_
_entity.id
_entity.type
_entity.pdbx_description
1 polymer ?
#
loop_
_entity_poly.entity_id
_entity_poly.type
_entity_poly.pdbx_seq_one_letter_code
_entity_poly.pdbx_strand_id
1 'polypeptide(L)'
;MKRSDTTRLVGAITAWAQAHPTPDVAVLAFGNGLELTPRQIASHMQKRDEVGQRLFRIFESASDRIGIEEVVDDLLAEAERLKCTYE
;
A
#
# COMPACT_ATOMS: atom_id res chain seq x y z
N MET A 1 -1.26 10.28 12.30
CA MET A 1 -1.25 8.80 12.40
C MET A 1 -0.28 8.34 13.50
N LYS A 2 -0.62 7.34 14.32
CA LYS A 2 0.31 6.83 15.36
C LYS A 2 1.35 5.89 14.75
N ARG A 3 2.50 5.74 15.43
CA ARG A 3 3.58 4.83 15.00
C ARG A 3 3.11 3.37 14.83
N SER A 4 2.19 2.91 15.68
CA SER A 4 1.55 1.59 15.57
C SER A 4 0.82 1.42 14.25
N ASP A 5 0.06 2.44 13.85
CA ASP A 5 -0.79 2.40 12.66
C ASP A 5 0.07 2.44 11.40
N THR A 6 1.15 3.21 11.43
CA THR A 6 2.14 3.24 10.34
C THR A 6 2.76 1.86 10.11
N THR A 7 3.12 1.14 11.18
CA THR A 7 3.68 -0.20 11.07
C THR A 7 2.66 -1.18 10.51
N ARG A 8 1.41 -1.14 10.98
CA ARG A 8 0.31 -1.98 10.47
C ARG A 8 0.06 -1.73 8.98
N LEU A 9 -0.01 -0.46 8.57
CA LEU A 9 -0.20 -0.05 7.19
C LEU A 9 0.92 -0.57 6.28
N VAL A 10 2.19 -0.37 6.66
CA VAL A 10 3.33 -0.86 5.87
C VAL A 10 3.28 -2.37 5.73
N GLY A 11 2.92 -3.09 6.81
CA GLY A 11 2.74 -4.54 6.79
C GLY A 11 1.66 -4.97 5.78
N ALA A 12 0.49 -4.34 5.83
CA ALA A 12 -0.62 -4.65 4.94
C ALA A 12 -0.30 -4.37 3.47
N ILE A 13 0.30 -3.22 3.16
CA ILE A 13 0.73 -2.87 1.80
C ILE A 13 1.80 -3.84 1.30
N THR A 14 2.73 -4.26 2.16
CA THR A 14 3.74 -5.25 1.79
C THR A 14 3.08 -6.59 1.44
N ALA A 15 2.13 -7.06 2.26
CA ALA A 15 1.42 -8.31 2.01
C ALA A 15 0.63 -8.26 0.70
N TRP A 16 -0.13 -7.19 0.48
CA TRP A 16 -0.85 -6.95 -0.77
C TRP A 16 0.08 -6.91 -1.99
N ALA A 17 1.18 -6.18 -1.91
CA ALA A 17 2.15 -6.09 -3.01
C ALA A 17 2.83 -7.43 -3.32
N GLN A 18 3.06 -8.27 -2.31
CA GLN A 18 3.62 -9.61 -2.49
C GLN A 18 2.63 -10.58 -3.13
N ALA A 19 1.34 -10.47 -2.78
CA ALA A 19 0.28 -11.29 -3.37
C ALA A 19 -0.09 -10.87 -4.80
N HIS A 20 0.33 -9.68 -5.24
CA HIS A 20 -0.04 -9.16 -6.54
C HIS A 20 0.62 -9.96 -7.70
N PRO A 21 -0.16 -10.37 -8.72
CA PRO A 21 0.34 -11.19 -9.83
C PRO A 21 1.47 -10.52 -10.62
N THR A 22 2.21 -11.34 -11.37
CA THR A 22 3.19 -10.90 -12.36
C THR A 22 2.54 -10.87 -13.75
N PRO A 23 2.82 -9.85 -14.60
CA PRO A 23 3.79 -8.77 -14.40
C PRO A 23 3.33 -7.70 -13.38
N ASP A 24 4.32 -7.05 -12.75
CA ASP A 24 4.10 -5.98 -11.77
C ASP A 24 3.71 -4.68 -12.48
N VAL A 25 2.42 -4.47 -12.71
CA VAL A 25 1.90 -3.31 -13.46
C VAL A 25 1.65 -2.12 -12.52
N ALA A 26 1.81 -0.90 -13.04
CA ALA A 26 1.53 0.32 -12.29
C ALA A 26 0.05 0.41 -11.89
N VAL A 27 -0.19 0.81 -10.64
CA VAL A 27 -1.56 0.97 -10.07
C VAL A 27 -1.77 2.35 -9.47
N LEU A 28 -0.70 3.13 -9.31
CA LEU A 28 -0.75 4.49 -8.80
C LEU A 28 0.06 5.41 -9.71
N ALA A 29 -0.57 6.48 -10.19
CA ALA A 29 0.09 7.51 -10.98
C ALA A 29 0.03 8.86 -10.26
N PHE A 30 1.15 9.55 -10.19
CA PHE A 30 1.24 10.94 -9.74
C PHE A 30 1.17 11.89 -10.93
N GLY A 31 0.63 13.09 -10.73
CA GLY A 31 0.47 14.11 -11.78
C GLY A 31 1.78 14.64 -12.39
N ASN A 32 2.95 14.20 -11.90
CA ASN A 32 4.27 14.50 -12.46
C ASN A 32 4.82 13.38 -13.35
N GLY A 33 3.99 12.40 -13.75
CA GLY A 33 4.39 11.28 -14.60
C GLY A 33 5.10 10.13 -13.86
N LEU A 34 5.16 10.17 -12.52
CA LEU A 34 5.64 9.04 -11.73
C LEU A 34 4.52 8.00 -11.61
N GLU A 35 4.76 6.81 -12.13
CA GLU A 35 3.89 5.64 -11.97
C GLU A 35 4.55 4.63 -11.04
N LEU A 36 3.78 4.10 -10.10
CA LEU A 36 4.24 3.12 -9.12
C LEU A 36 3.46 1.81 -9.24
N THR A 37 4.21 0.71 -9.30
CA THR A 37 3.70 -0.66 -9.15
C THR A 37 3.46 -1.00 -7.67
N PRO A 38 2.65 -2.03 -7.37
CA PRO A 38 2.46 -2.51 -5.99
C PRO A 38 3.77 -2.74 -5.23
N ARG A 39 4.75 -3.41 -5.86
CA ARG A 39 6.05 -3.69 -5.20
C ARG A 39 6.87 -2.42 -5.00
N GLN A 40 6.79 -1.44 -5.90
CA GLN A 40 7.44 -0.14 -5.72
C GLN A 40 6.80 0.68 -4.59
N ILE A 41 5.47 0.70 -4.48
CA ILE A 41 4.75 1.35 -3.38
C ILE A 41 5.23 0.76 -2.05
N ALA A 42 5.23 -0.57 -1.91
CA ALA A 42 5.71 -1.24 -0.71
C ALA A 42 7.18 -0.89 -0.40
N SER A 43 8.05 -0.90 -1.41
CA SER A 43 9.47 -0.57 -1.24
C SER A 43 9.68 0.86 -0.72
N HIS A 44 9.01 1.85 -1.32
CA HIS A 44 9.12 3.25 -0.91
C HIS A 44 8.60 3.46 0.52
N MET A 45 7.47 2.84 0.87
CA MET A 45 6.89 2.97 2.21
C MET A 45 7.75 2.29 3.29
N GLN A 46 8.40 1.16 2.99
CA GLN A 46 9.36 0.52 3.88
C GLN A 46 10.62 1.38 4.09
N LYS A 47 11.17 1.94 3.00
CA LYS A 47 12.38 2.79 3.04
C LYS A 47 12.12 4.14 3.70
N ARG A 48 10.86 4.60 3.73
CA ARG A 48 10.46 5.94 4.23
C ARG A 48 11.21 7.09 3.53
N ASP A 49 11.55 6.88 2.27
CA ASP A 49 12.13 7.92 1.41
C ASP A 49 11.09 9.00 1.06
N GLU A 50 11.46 9.98 0.24
CA GLU A 50 10.58 11.10 -0.09
C GLU A 50 9.26 10.66 -0.73
N VAL A 51 9.29 9.60 -1.54
CA VAL A 51 8.09 9.02 -2.16
C VAL A 51 7.27 8.29 -1.10
N GLY A 52 7.92 7.49 -0.24
CA GLY A 52 7.27 6.85 0.90
C GLY A 52 6.56 7.83 1.83
N GLN A 53 7.19 8.96 2.13
CA GLN A 53 6.59 10.03 2.94
C GLN A 53 5.39 10.71 2.25
N ARG A 54 5.42 10.85 0.92
CA ARG A 54 4.24 11.30 0.15
C ARG A 54 3.10 10.28 0.24
N LEU A 55 3.40 8.99 0.09
CA LEU A 55 2.42 7.92 0.23
C LEU A 55 1.79 7.91 1.63
N PHE A 56 2.58 8.04 2.70
CA PHE A 56 2.04 8.16 4.05
C PHE A 56 1.07 9.33 4.22
N ARG A 57 1.37 10.49 3.63
CA ARG A 57 0.44 11.64 3.68
C ARG A 57 -0.85 11.39 2.90
N ILE A 58 -0.79 10.65 1.79
CA ILE A 58 -1.97 10.25 1.04
C ILE A 58 -2.84 9.32 1.91
N PHE A 59 -2.24 8.29 2.51
CA PHE A 59 -2.96 7.37 3.39
C PHE A 59 -3.49 8.04 4.65
N GLU A 60 -2.75 8.97 5.24
CA GLU A 60 -3.22 9.74 6.39
C GLU A 60 -4.46 10.58 6.03
N SER A 61 -4.40 11.33 4.93
CA SER A 61 -5.53 12.09 4.40
C SER A 61 -6.75 11.22 4.04
N ALA A 62 -6.51 10.04 3.47
CA ALA A 62 -7.59 9.08 3.19
C ALA A 62 -8.18 8.50 4.48
N SER A 63 -7.33 8.19 5.47
CA SER A 63 -7.75 7.59 6.74
C SER A 63 -8.62 8.51 7.59
N ASP A 64 -8.55 9.83 7.40
CA ASP A 64 -9.47 10.78 8.05
C ASP A 64 -10.93 10.56 7.62
N ARG A 65 -11.19 9.86 6.51
CA ARG A 65 -12.54 9.63 5.95
C ARG A 65 -13.09 8.23 6.22
N ILE A 66 -12.23 7.21 6.28
CA ILE A 66 -12.58 5.78 6.34
C ILE A 66 -11.93 5.05 7.52
N GLY A 67 -11.02 5.69 8.25
CA GLY A 67 -10.26 5.05 9.32
C GLY A 67 -9.12 4.18 8.79
N ILE A 68 -7.99 4.20 9.51
CA ILE A 68 -6.80 3.43 9.10
C ILE A 68 -6.97 1.92 9.26
N GLU A 69 -7.86 1.50 10.17
CA GLU A 69 -8.12 0.08 10.43
C GLU A 69 -8.83 -0.57 9.26
N GLU A 70 -9.86 0.09 8.72
CA GLU A 70 -10.57 -0.35 7.52
C GLU A 70 -9.62 -0.50 6.33
N VAL A 71 -8.75 0.50 6.11
CA VAL A 71 -7.73 0.44 5.04
C VAL A 71 -6.78 -0.75 5.21
N VAL A 72 -6.33 -1.02 6.44
CA VAL A 72 -5.45 -2.16 6.74
C VAL A 72 -6.16 -3.48 6.50
N ASP A 73 -7.39 -3.61 6.98
CA ASP A 73 -8.18 -4.84 6.88
C ASP A 73 -8.51 -5.14 5.41
N ASP A 74 -8.89 -4.12 4.63
CA ASP A 74 -9.14 -4.25 3.19
C ASP A 74 -7.91 -4.71 2.42
N LEU A 75 -6.73 -4.13 2.70
CA LEU A 75 -5.48 -4.52 2.05
C LEU A 75 -5.10 -5.98 2.36
N LEU A 76 -5.36 -6.43 3.60
CA LEU A 76 -5.08 -7.82 4.00
C LEU A 76 -6.08 -8.79 3.39
N ALA A 77 -7.37 -8.45 3.38
CA ALA A 77 -8.41 -9.26 2.75
C ALA A 77 -8.15 -9.41 1.23
N GLU A 78 -7.73 -8.33 0.59
CA GLU A 78 -7.35 -8.32 -0.82
C GLU A 78 -6.11 -9.17 -1.08
N ALA A 79 -5.08 -9.06 -0.23
CA ALA A 79 -3.89 -9.90 -0.32
C ALA A 79 -4.24 -11.40 -0.25
N GLU A 80 -5.18 -11.77 0.61
CA GLU A 80 -5.62 -13.16 0.74
C GLU A 80 -6.43 -13.62 -0.48
N ARG A 81 -7.35 -12.79 -0.97
CA ARG A 81 -8.12 -13.06 -2.19
C ARG A 81 -7.21 -13.29 -3.40
N LEU A 82 -6.15 -12.49 -3.53
CA LEU A 82 -5.19 -12.62 -4.63
C LEU A 82 -4.45 -13.95 -4.57
N LYS A 83 -4.10 -14.47 -3.38
CA LYS A 83 -3.48 -15.80 -3.27
C LYS A 83 -4.43 -16.91 -3.74
N CYS A 84 -5.68 -16.92 -3.26
CA CYS A 84 -6.65 -17.96 -3.60
C CYS A 84 -7.08 -17.98 -5.07
N THR A 85 -6.84 -16.90 -5.82
CA THR A 85 -7.23 -16.81 -7.24
C THR A 85 -6.22 -17.52 -8.17
N TYR A 86 -5.00 -17.79 -7.70
CA TYR A 86 -3.92 -18.37 -8.50
C TYR A 86 -3.38 -19.71 -7.95
N GLU A 87 -4.10 -20.33 -7.01
CA GLU A 87 -3.93 -21.73 -6.59
C GLU A 87 -4.86 -22.66 -7.38
#